data_AF-X1NTN6-F1
#
_entry.id   AF-X1NTN6-F1
#
_cell.length_a   1.000
_cell.length_b   1.000
_cell.length_c   1.000
_cell.angle_alpha   90.00
_cell.angle_beta   90.00
_cell.angle_gamma   90.00
#
_symmetry.space_group_name_H-M   'P 1'
#
loop_
_entity.id
_entity.type
_entity.pdbx_description
1 polymer ?
#
loop_
_entity_poly.entity_id
_entity_poly.type
_entity_poly.pdbx_seq_one_letter_code
_entity_poly.pdbx_strand_id
1 'polypeptide(L)'
;ELDSSIYTKSGLMVGLGESFIEVIETMEDLREVECNILTIGQYLRPSSQHLAVKEFVTPARFKEYEEIGQSLGFSYIASSPFVRSSYQAGQSLDKAIEKQRESYLVSRISKRKEKKVPSPLGG
;
A
#
# COMPACT_ATOMS: atom_id res chain seq x y z
N GLU A 1 -0.90 8.15 -22.34
CA GLU A 1 -0.95 8.43 -20.89
C GLU A 1 -1.92 7.46 -20.23
N LEU A 2 -1.65 7.07 -18.98
CA LEU A 2 -2.57 6.27 -18.18
C LEU A 2 -3.66 7.18 -17.60
N ASP A 3 -4.90 6.69 -17.55
CA ASP A 3 -6.03 7.42 -16.98
C ASP A 3 -5.90 7.48 -15.45
N SER A 4 -5.58 8.66 -14.92
CA SER A 4 -5.42 8.93 -13.49
C SER A 4 -6.68 8.70 -12.64
N SER A 5 -7.84 8.47 -13.25
CA SER A 5 -9.07 8.10 -12.53
C SER A 5 -9.13 6.62 -12.16
N ILE A 6 -8.29 5.78 -12.78
CA ILE A 6 -8.25 4.33 -12.56
C ILE A 6 -7.25 4.01 -11.44
N TYR A 7 -7.77 3.45 -10.35
CA TYR A 7 -6.93 2.96 -9.25
C TYR A 7 -6.30 1.61 -9.62
N THR A 8 -5.00 1.52 -9.46
CA THR A 8 -4.22 0.30 -9.70
C THR A 8 -4.08 -0.51 -8.42
N LYS A 9 -4.02 -1.83 -8.57
CA LYS A 9 -3.93 -2.77 -7.46
C LYS A 9 -2.96 -3.90 -7.78
N SER A 10 -2.18 -4.29 -6.77
CA SER A 10 -1.34 -5.48 -6.82
C SER A 10 -1.53 -6.34 -5.56
N GLY A 11 -0.97 -7.55 -5.57
CA GLY A 11 -1.02 -8.45 -4.44
C GLY A 11 0.22 -9.35 -4.33
N LEU A 12 0.65 -9.59 -3.09
CA LEU A 12 1.76 -10.47 -2.75
C LEU A 12 1.26 -11.64 -1.89
N MET A 13 1.81 -12.82 -2.15
CA MET A 13 1.64 -13.98 -1.29
C MET A 13 2.96 -14.29 -0.61
N VAL A 14 2.95 -14.32 0.73
CA VAL A 14 4.13 -14.58 1.57
C VAL A 14 4.13 -16.01 2.11
N GLY A 15 5.29 -16.53 2.51
CA GLY A 15 5.52 -17.89 2.98
C GLY A 15 6.04 -18.85 1.91
N LEU A 16 6.56 -18.34 0.79
CA LEU A 16 7.15 -19.11 -0.30
C LEU A 16 8.69 -19.20 -0.24
N GLY A 17 9.31 -18.49 0.70
CA GLY A 17 10.76 -18.53 0.97
C GLY A 17 11.44 -17.18 0.79
N GLU A 18 10.67 -16.15 0.47
CA GLU A 18 11.12 -14.76 0.46
C GLU A 18 11.55 -14.29 1.85
N SER A 19 12.56 -13.42 1.89
CA SER A 19 12.96 -12.71 3.09
C SER A 19 12.08 -11.47 3.32
N PHE A 20 12.08 -10.98 4.57
CA PHE A 20 11.40 -9.74 4.93
C PHE A 20 11.83 -8.54 4.07
N ILE A 21 13.12 -8.46 3.73
CA ILE A 21 13.68 -7.35 2.96
C ILE A 21 13.20 -7.41 1.50
N GLU A 22 13.19 -8.59 0.87
CA GLU A 22 12.67 -8.74 -0.50
C GLU A 22 11.19 -8.34 -0.60
N VAL A 23 10.39 -8.59 0.44
CA VAL A 23 8.99 -8.12 0.48
C VAL A 23 8.92 -6.60 0.52
N ILE A 24 9.78 -5.94 1.31
CA ILE A 24 9.83 -4.47 1.39
C ILE A 24 10.32 -3.86 0.07
N GLU A 25 11.39 -4.39 -0.52
CA GLU A 25 11.91 -3.93 -1.82
C GLU A 25 10.82 -4.05 -2.90
N THR A 26 10.07 -5.16 -2.91
CA THR A 26 8.92 -5.31 -3.82
C THR A 26 7.82 -4.27 -3.56
N MET A 27 7.59 -3.91 -2.29
CA MET A 27 6.63 -2.85 -1.95
C MET A 27 7.10 -1.48 -2.45
N GLU A 28 8.40 -1.20 -2.38
CA GLU A 28 9.03 0.01 -2.92
C GLU A 28 8.91 0.06 -4.45
N ASP A 29 9.26 -1.03 -5.14
CA ASP A 29 9.10 -1.16 -6.61
C ASP A 29 7.66 -0.88 -7.07
N LEU A 30 6.68 -1.43 -6.33
CA LEU A 30 5.27 -1.19 -6.61
C LEU A 30 4.88 0.29 -6.41
N ARG A 31 5.52 0.99 -5.47
CA ARG A 31 5.31 2.43 -5.27
C ARG A 31 6.00 3.28 -6.33
N GLU A 32 7.15 2.87 -6.85
CA GLU A 32 7.84 3.56 -7.96
C GLU A 32 6.97 3.62 -9.22
N VAL A 33 6.18 2.57 -9.47
CA VAL A 33 5.19 2.53 -10.57
C VAL A 33 3.80 3.05 -10.15
N GLU A 34 3.74 3.78 -9.05
CA GLU A 34 2.54 4.45 -8.51
C GLU A 34 1.36 3.52 -8.17
N CYS A 35 1.61 2.25 -7.83
CA CYS A 35 0.54 1.31 -7.47
C CYS A 35 -0.25 1.77 -6.25
N ASN A 36 -1.59 1.94 -6.38
CA ASN A 36 -2.39 2.59 -5.33
C ASN A 36 -2.74 1.64 -4.17
N ILE A 37 -3.06 0.39 -4.48
CA ILE A 37 -3.62 -0.57 -3.51
C ILE A 37 -2.76 -1.84 -3.47
N LEU A 38 -2.41 -2.29 -2.27
CA LEU A 38 -1.67 -3.54 -2.06
C LEU A 38 -2.45 -4.51 -1.16
N THR A 39 -2.41 -5.79 -1.50
CA THR A 39 -2.86 -6.87 -0.61
C THR A 39 -1.72 -7.82 -0.32
N ILE A 40 -1.50 -8.18 0.94
CA ILE A 40 -0.49 -9.18 1.35
C ILE A 40 -1.20 -10.29 2.12
N GLY A 41 -1.08 -11.52 1.63
CA GLY A 41 -1.74 -12.70 2.23
C GLY A 41 -0.81 -13.89 2.34
N GLN A 42 -1.14 -14.85 3.19
CA GLN A 42 -0.38 -16.09 3.30
C GLN A 42 -0.61 -16.97 2.08
N TYR A 43 0.48 -17.46 1.48
CA TYR A 43 0.42 -18.57 0.55
C TYR A 43 -0.08 -19.82 1.28
N LEU A 44 -1.25 -20.31 0.84
CA LEU A 44 -1.81 -21.56 1.32
C LEU A 44 -1.75 -22.56 0.17
N ARG A 45 -0.91 -23.57 0.36
CA ARG A 45 -0.70 -24.64 -0.62
C ARG A 45 -2.03 -25.36 -0.92
N PRO A 46 -2.54 -25.33 -2.17
CA PRO A 46 -3.83 -25.95 -2.50
C PRO A 46 -3.80 -27.48 -2.43
N SER A 47 -2.68 -28.10 -2.83
CA SER A 47 -2.49 -29.55 -2.81
C SER A 47 -1.02 -29.93 -2.74
N SER A 48 -0.73 -31.21 -2.50
CA SER A 48 0.64 -31.77 -2.43
C SER A 48 1.44 -31.67 -3.74
N GLN A 49 0.83 -31.26 -4.85
CA GLN A 49 1.51 -31.06 -6.13
C GLN A 49 2.04 -29.62 -6.30
N HIS A 50 1.57 -28.67 -5.48
CA HIS A 50 2.01 -27.28 -5.52
C HIS A 50 3.23 -27.06 -4.65
N LEU A 51 3.87 -25.88 -4.75
CA LEU A 51 5.00 -25.50 -3.91
C LEU A 51 4.68 -25.72 -2.42
N ALA A 52 5.64 -26.26 -1.68
CA ALA A 52 5.50 -26.40 -0.24
C ALA A 52 5.55 -25.00 0.42
N VAL A 53 4.70 -24.79 1.42
CA VAL A 53 4.81 -23.60 2.27
C VAL A 53 6.16 -23.66 2.98
N LYS A 54 6.96 -22.60 2.84
CA LYS A 54 8.26 -22.46 3.52
C LYS A 54 8.09 -21.92 4.93
N GLU A 55 7.17 -20.98 5.11
CA GLU A 55 6.88 -20.35 6.40
C GLU A 55 5.40 -19.99 6.52
N PHE A 56 4.85 -20.16 7.72
CA PHE A 56 3.58 -19.53 8.10
C PHE A 56 3.89 -18.21 8.82
N VAL A 57 3.73 -17.12 8.08
CA VAL A 57 4.08 -15.78 8.55
C VAL A 57 3.18 -15.36 9.71
N THR A 58 3.78 -14.79 10.75
CA THR A 58 3.04 -14.43 11.98
C THR A 58 2.13 -13.23 11.76
N PRO A 59 1.01 -13.11 12.51
CA PRO A 59 0.15 -11.92 12.47
C PRO A 59 0.90 -10.61 12.75
N ALA A 60 1.92 -10.64 13.63
CA ALA A 60 2.77 -9.49 13.92
C ALA A 60 3.52 -9.02 12.67
N ARG A 61 4.08 -9.96 11.89
CA ARG A 61 4.77 -9.63 10.64
C ARG A 61 3.84 -9.05 9.59
N PHE A 62 2.60 -9.56 9.48
CA PHE A 62 1.59 -8.93 8.61
C PHE A 62 1.29 -7.48 9.02
N LYS A 63 1.23 -7.20 10.33
CA LYS A 63 1.05 -5.83 10.85
C LYS A 63 2.23 -4.92 10.49
N GLU A 64 3.47 -5.43 10.60
CA GLU A 64 4.66 -4.69 10.15
C GLU A 64 4.59 -4.33 8.67
N TYR A 65 4.19 -5.27 7.80
CA TYR A 65 4.00 -4.97 6.37
C TYR A 65 2.92 -3.91 6.14
N GLU A 66 1.83 -3.94 6.92
CA GLU A 66 0.77 -2.93 6.83
C GLU A 66 1.30 -1.53 7.18
N GLU A 67 2.01 -1.41 8.29
CA GLU A 67 2.58 -0.15 8.79
C GLU A 67 3.63 0.42 7.80
N ILE A 68 4.50 -0.43 7.26
CA ILE A 68 5.48 -0.05 6.23
C ILE A 68 4.77 0.40 4.96
N GLY A 69 3.80 -0.36 4.46
CA GLY A 69 3.06 0.02 3.25
C GLY A 69 2.29 1.33 3.40
N GLN A 70 1.70 1.57 4.57
CA GLN A 70 1.09 2.86 4.87
C GLN A 70 2.11 4.00 4.83
N SER A 71 3.32 3.77 5.36
CA SER A 71 4.42 4.74 5.38
C SER A 71 5.02 5.01 3.98
N LEU A 72 5.09 3.99 3.12
CA LEU A 72 5.49 4.10 1.71
C LEU A 72 4.42 4.79 0.83
N GLY A 73 3.24 5.06 1.38
CA GLY A 73 2.23 5.88 0.72
C GLY A 73 1.24 5.11 -0.15
N PHE A 74 1.04 3.81 0.06
CA PHE A 74 -0.13 3.12 -0.53
C PHE A 74 -1.43 3.81 -0.08
N SER A 75 -2.35 4.05 -1.01
CA SER A 75 -3.67 4.62 -0.73
C SER A 75 -4.50 3.67 0.14
N TYR A 76 -4.32 2.37 -0.03
CA TYR A 76 -4.86 1.35 0.86
C TYR A 76 -3.95 0.11 0.86
N ILE A 77 -3.79 -0.52 2.02
CA ILE A 77 -3.12 -1.80 2.15
C ILE A 77 -3.97 -2.70 3.06
N ALA A 78 -4.12 -3.97 2.66
CA ALA A 78 -4.67 -5.01 3.52
C ALA A 78 -3.63 -6.12 3.67
N SER A 79 -3.24 -6.42 4.91
CA SER A 79 -2.18 -7.38 5.21
C SER A 79 -2.62 -8.29 6.34
N SER A 80 -2.89 -9.56 6.03
CA SER A 80 -3.30 -10.57 7.03
C SER A 80 -3.28 -11.97 6.39
N PRO A 81 -3.13 -13.06 7.17
CA PRO A 81 -2.98 -14.41 6.61
C PRO A 81 -4.04 -14.80 5.57
N PHE A 82 -5.30 -14.41 5.79
CA PHE A 82 -6.42 -14.78 4.91
C PHE A 82 -6.77 -13.75 3.85
N VAL A 83 -6.03 -12.64 3.77
CA VAL A 83 -6.25 -11.64 2.72
C VAL A 83 -5.96 -12.27 1.36
N ARG A 84 -6.80 -11.88 0.39
CA ARG A 84 -6.67 -12.23 -1.03
C ARG A 84 -6.87 -10.98 -1.86
N SER A 85 -6.51 -11.05 -3.14
CA SER A 85 -6.62 -9.90 -4.05
C SER A 85 -8.04 -9.31 -4.13
N SER A 86 -9.10 -10.12 -3.98
CA SER A 86 -10.48 -9.66 -3.98
C SER A 86 -11.05 -9.32 -2.60
N TYR A 87 -10.32 -9.60 -1.52
CA TYR A 87 -10.80 -9.36 -0.16
C TYR A 87 -11.16 -7.88 0.02
N GLN A 88 -12.44 -7.62 0.33
CA GLN A 88 -12.99 -6.29 0.56
C GLN A 88 -12.67 -5.27 -0.55
N ALA A 89 -12.53 -5.69 -1.82
CA ALA A 89 -12.04 -4.83 -2.90
C ALA A 89 -12.83 -3.52 -3.09
N GLY A 90 -14.16 -3.54 -2.90
CA GLY A 90 -14.99 -2.32 -2.92
C GLY A 90 -14.60 -1.34 -1.81
N GLN A 91 -14.54 -1.82 -0.57
CA GLN A 91 -14.12 -1.00 0.58
C GLN A 91 -12.67 -0.52 0.46
N SER A 92 -11.78 -1.34 -0.12
CA SER A 92 -10.40 -0.95 -0.42
C SER A 92 -10.34 0.23 -1.38
N LEU A 93 -11.18 0.22 -2.43
CA LEU A 93 -11.26 1.30 -3.40
C LEU A 93 -11.82 2.57 -2.77
N ASP A 94 -12.91 2.46 -2.01
CA ASP A 94 -13.53 3.60 -1.32
C ASP A 94 -12.53 4.30 -0.39
N LYS A 95 -11.79 3.53 0.43
CA LYS A 95 -10.74 4.04 1.31
C LYS A 95 -9.58 4.67 0.55
N ALA A 96 -9.17 4.07 -0.57
CA ALA A 96 -8.11 4.61 -1.40
C ALA A 96 -8.51 5.98 -1.99
N ILE A 97 -9.76 6.10 -2.46
CA ILE A 97 -10.33 7.35 -2.95
C ILE A 97 -10.37 8.42 -1.85
N GLU A 98 -10.81 8.05 -0.64
CA GLU A 98 -10.88 8.94 0.52
C GLU A 98 -9.49 9.47 0.90
N LYS A 99 -8.50 8.58 1.10
CA LYS A 99 -7.13 8.97 1.48
C LYS A 99 -6.47 9.89 0.44
N GLN A 100 -6.70 9.63 -0.85
CA GLN A 100 -6.14 10.46 -1.91
C GLN A 100 -6.81 11.84 -1.99
N ARG A 101 -8.14 11.91 -1.76
CA ARG A 101 -8.86 13.19 -1.63
C ARG A 101 -8.36 14.00 -0.43
N GLU A 102 -8.19 13.39 0.72
CA GLU A 102 -7.66 14.06 1.92
C GLU A 102 -6.26 14.61 1.68
N SER A 103 -5.37 13.80 1.11
CA SER A 103 -4.00 14.21 0.76
C SER A 103 -3.97 15.42 -0.18
N TYR A 104 -4.86 15.42 -1.19
CA TYR A 104 -5.02 16.55 -2.10
C TYR A 104 -5.52 17.82 -1.38
N LEU A 105 -6.53 17.69 -0.51
CA LEU A 105 -7.08 18.82 0.24
C LEU A 105 -6.04 19.43 1.19
N VAL A 106 -5.29 18.58 1.92
CA VAL A 106 -4.22 19.02 2.83
C VAL A 106 -3.14 19.78 2.06
N SER A 107 -2.66 19.23 0.94
CA SER A 107 -1.67 19.91 0.07
C SER A 107 -2.16 21.28 -0.40
N ARG A 108 -3.44 21.38 -0.79
CA ARG A 108 -4.05 22.63 -1.26
C ARG A 108 -4.20 23.67 -0.15
N ILE A 109 -4.50 23.25 1.08
CA ILE A 109 -4.59 24.13 2.26
C ILE A 109 -3.20 24.66 2.64
N SER A 110 -2.17 23.81 2.70
CA SER A 110 -0.80 24.24 3.01
C SER A 110 -0.28 25.27 2.01
N LYS A 111 -0.46 25.02 0.70
CA LYS A 111 -0.08 25.98 -0.36
C LYS A 111 -0.80 27.34 -0.25
N ARG A 112 -2.02 27.37 0.30
CA ARG A 112 -2.75 28.64 0.53
C ARG A 112 -2.23 29.42 1.73
N LYS A 113 -1.74 28.74 2.78
CA LYS A 113 -1.15 29.39 3.96
C LYS A 113 0.20 30.03 3.63
N GLU A 114 1.03 29.36 2.84
CA GLU A 114 2.34 29.89 2.41
C GLU A 114 2.22 31.15 1.55
N LYS A 115 1.23 31.22 0.65
CA LYS A 115 0.97 32.42 -0.17
C LYS A 115 0.43 33.63 0.61
N LYS A 116 0.09 33.47 1.89
CA LYS A 116 -0.48 34.51 2.74
C LYS A 116 0.51 35.13 3.74
N VAL A 117 1.78 34.69 3.76
CA VAL A 117 2.84 35.36 4.54
C VAL A 117 3.49 36.43 3.64
N PRO A 118 3.25 37.74 3.88
CA PRO A 118 3.99 38.78 3.18
C PRO A 118 5.45 38.70 3.63
N SER A 119 6.39 38.88 2.69
CA SER A 119 7.79 39.13 3.04
C SER A 119 7.87 40.29 4.05
N PRO A 120 8.64 40.20 5.14
CA PRO A 120 8.93 41.37 5.94
C PRO A 120 9.78 42.31 5.07
N LEU A 121 9.14 43.33 4.50
CA LEU A 121 9.83 44.49 3.97
C LEU A 121 10.44 45.23 5.15
N GLY A 122 11.75 45.42 5.15
CA GLY A 122 12.41 46.34 6.09
C GLY A 122 13.91 46.15 6.17
N GLY A 123 14.64 46.95 5.39
CA GLY A 123 16.10 47.10 5.40
C GLY A 123 16.57 47.80 4.16
#